data_AF-A0A6S6TNE3-F1
#
_entry.id   AF-A0A6S6TNE3-F1
#
_cell.length_a   1.000
_cell.length_b   1.000
_cell.length_c   1.000
_cell.angle_alpha   90.00
_cell.angle_beta   90.00
_cell.angle_gamma   90.00
#
_symmetry.space_group_name_H-M   'P 1'
#
loop_
_entity.id
_entity.type
_entity.pdbx_description
1 polymer ?
#
loop_
_entity_poly.entity_id
_entity_poly.type
_entity_poly.pdbx_seq_one_letter_code
_entity_poly.pdbx_strand_id
1 'polypeptide(L)'
;MGATVALQEDGWIKIEPLSKALNPLNITVPADPSSGFFFAVAAAITPGSTTIIQNITLNPTRIEAYKVLEKMGAKITYVEKENIYEPIGNIEITYNGQLSAITVEKNIAWLIDELPALSIAMATASGTSVIKNAKELRVKESDRISTVLTGLNSCNIDTIEHDDGYQIIGGNIQSATINSHGDHRIAMSFAIAGLLSKMQIEDVTCIDTSFPNFFDILNKITHIKD
;
A
#
# COMPACT_ATOMS: atom_id res chain seq x y z
N MET A 1 11.51 10.21 24.54
CA MET A 1 12.07 11.52 24.96
C MET A 1 11.87 11.84 26.45
N GLY A 2 11.37 10.91 27.28
CA GLY A 2 11.21 11.13 28.72
C GLY A 2 9.94 11.86 29.16
N ALA A 3 9.03 12.15 28.22
CA ALA A 3 7.67 12.59 28.54
C ALA A 3 6.81 11.41 29.01
N THR A 4 5.97 11.62 30.01
CA THR A 4 4.98 10.64 30.45
C THR A 4 3.73 10.76 29.59
N VAL A 5 3.45 9.71 28.82
CA VAL A 5 2.23 9.57 28.02
C VAL A 5 1.57 8.27 28.44
N ALA A 6 0.29 8.33 28.83
CA ALA A 6 -0.49 7.15 29.18
C ALA A 6 -1.69 7.03 28.24
N LEU A 7 -1.88 5.83 27.68
CA LEU A 7 -3.11 5.45 26.98
C LEU A 7 -4.13 4.99 28.01
N GLN A 8 -5.37 5.48 27.91
CA GLN A 8 -6.49 5.05 28.74
C GLN A 8 -7.40 4.12 27.95
N GLU A 9 -8.12 3.24 28.65
CA GLU A 9 -8.95 2.18 28.05
C GLU A 9 -10.11 2.71 27.17
N ASP A 10 -10.48 3.98 27.34
CA ASP A 10 -11.53 4.68 26.59
C ASP A 10 -11.00 5.42 25.34
N GLY A 11 -9.75 5.18 24.94
CA GLY A 11 -9.14 5.82 23.77
C GLY A 11 -8.58 7.22 24.05
N TRP A 12 -8.53 7.64 25.32
CA TRP A 12 -7.94 8.91 25.70
C TRP A 12 -6.44 8.80 25.89
N ILE A 13 -5.74 9.88 25.55
CA ILE A 13 -4.34 10.06 25.90
C ILE A 13 -4.25 11.04 27.07
N LYS A 14 -3.49 10.67 28.11
CA LYS A 14 -3.13 11.59 29.19
C LYS A 14 -1.67 12.00 29.02
N ILE A 15 -1.45 13.30 28.99
CA ILE A 15 -0.13 13.93 28.91
C ILE A 15 0.03 14.84 30.12
N GLU A 16 1.16 14.74 30.81
CA GLU A 16 1.47 15.60 31.95
C GLU A 16 2.48 16.68 31.56
N PRO A 17 2.39 17.90 32.12
CA PRO A 17 3.37 18.94 31.88
C PRO A 17 4.78 18.47 32.21
N LEU A 18 5.74 18.82 31.36
CA LEU A 18 7.13 18.44 31.56
C LEU A 18 7.72 19.13 32.80
N SER A 19 8.35 18.35 33.67
CA SER A 19 9.12 18.86 34.83
C SER A 19 10.60 19.10 34.52
N LYS A 20 11.06 18.67 33.34
CA LYS A 20 12.43 18.83 32.82
C LYS A 20 12.43 18.83 31.29
N ALA A 21 13.52 19.28 30.69
CA ALA A 21 13.69 19.25 29.23
C ALA A 21 13.59 17.81 28.67
N LEU A 22 13.15 17.70 27.41
CA LEU A 22 13.09 16.44 26.69
C LEU A 22 14.50 15.85 26.51
N ASN A 23 14.62 14.53 26.64
CA ASN A 23 15.87 13.83 26.39
C ASN A 23 16.10 13.68 24.88
N PRO A 24 17.32 13.90 24.37
CA PRO A 24 17.65 13.60 22.98
C PRO A 24 17.48 12.09 22.72
N LEU A 25 17.05 11.74 21.50
CA LEU A 25 16.98 10.37 21.02
C LEU A 25 18.07 10.15 19.96
N ASN A 26 18.78 9.03 20.07
CA ASN A 26 19.54 8.49 18.94
C ASN A 26 18.62 7.49 18.22
N ILE A 27 18.00 7.91 17.12
CA ILE A 27 16.99 7.15 16.40
C ILE A 27 17.35 7.07 14.92
N THR A 28 17.23 5.87 14.36
CA THR A 28 17.23 5.64 12.92
C THR A 28 15.78 5.69 12.47
N VAL A 29 15.46 6.55 11.49
CA VAL A 29 14.11 6.60 10.92
C VAL A 29 13.93 5.38 10.00
N PRO A 30 12.91 4.53 10.23
CA PRO A 30 12.68 3.38 9.37
C PRO A 30 12.16 3.81 7.99
N ALA A 31 12.32 2.92 7.02
CA ALA A 31 11.66 3.01 5.73
C ALA A 31 10.13 3.01 5.90
N ASP A 32 9.45 3.72 5.01
CA ASP A 32 8.01 3.86 5.03
C ASP A 32 7.30 2.62 4.45
N PRO A 33 6.38 1.99 5.20
CA PRO A 33 5.65 0.82 4.74
C PRO A 33 4.70 1.13 3.59
N SER A 34 4.17 2.36 3.51
CA SER A 34 3.30 2.76 2.42
C SER A 34 4.05 2.75 1.08
N SER A 35 5.25 3.33 1.07
CA SER A 35 6.17 3.30 -0.08
C SER A 35 6.66 1.87 -0.41
N GLY A 36 6.97 1.06 0.60
CA GLY A 36 7.37 -0.33 0.41
C GLY A 36 6.27 -1.21 -0.19
N PHE A 37 5.00 -0.90 0.09
CA PHE A 37 3.88 -1.78 -0.26
C PHE A 37 3.67 -1.90 -1.78
N PHE A 38 4.00 -0.86 -2.57
CA PHE A 38 3.98 -0.96 -4.03
C PHE A 38 4.86 -2.12 -4.54
N PHE A 39 6.06 -2.26 -3.98
CA PHE A 39 6.99 -3.34 -4.35
C PHE A 39 6.63 -4.68 -3.73
N ALA A 40 5.93 -4.70 -2.60
CA ALA A 40 5.32 -5.92 -2.06
C ALA A 40 4.26 -6.46 -3.02
N VAL A 41 3.37 -5.60 -3.53
CA VAL A 41 2.38 -5.96 -4.55
C VAL A 41 3.07 -6.42 -5.84
N ALA A 42 4.10 -5.70 -6.31
CA ALA A 42 4.88 -6.10 -7.48
C ALA A 42 5.40 -7.55 -7.36
N ALA A 43 6.04 -7.89 -6.25
CA ALA A 43 6.55 -9.24 -6.02
C ALA A 43 5.42 -10.28 -5.89
N ALA A 44 4.27 -9.91 -5.32
CA ALA A 44 3.14 -10.82 -5.12
C ALA A 44 2.40 -11.16 -6.42
N ILE A 45 2.35 -10.25 -7.39
CA ILE A 45 1.60 -10.44 -8.64
C ILE A 45 2.45 -10.93 -9.82
N THR A 46 3.79 -10.81 -9.74
CA THR A 46 4.70 -11.20 -10.83
C THR A 46 5.29 -12.60 -10.59
N PRO A 47 5.00 -13.60 -11.45
CA PRO A 47 5.49 -14.96 -11.29
C PRO A 47 7.02 -15.08 -11.11
N GLY A 48 7.45 -15.88 -10.13
CA GLY A 48 8.87 -16.15 -9.86
C GLY A 48 9.61 -15.02 -9.13
N SER A 49 8.90 -13.99 -8.66
CA SER A 49 9.51 -12.83 -8.01
C SER A 49 9.66 -13.01 -6.50
N THR A 50 10.73 -12.42 -5.96
CA THR A 50 10.95 -12.22 -4.52
C THR A 50 11.52 -10.83 -4.30
N THR A 51 11.07 -10.14 -3.26
CA THR A 51 11.66 -8.89 -2.80
C THR A 51 11.85 -8.88 -1.29
N ILE A 52 12.86 -8.15 -0.82
CA ILE A 52 13.09 -7.90 0.60
C ILE A 52 13.12 -6.38 0.79
N ILE A 53 12.12 -5.88 1.51
CA ILE A 53 12.05 -4.48 1.92
C ILE A 53 12.77 -4.37 3.25
N GLN A 54 13.87 -3.60 3.27
CA GLN A 54 14.78 -3.53 4.41
C GLN A 54 14.47 -2.35 5.32
N ASN A 55 14.76 -2.52 6.61
CA ASN A 55 14.72 -1.46 7.63
C ASN A 55 13.37 -0.72 7.69
N ILE A 56 12.26 -1.44 7.55
CA ILE A 56 10.89 -0.93 7.52
C ILE A 56 10.25 -1.01 8.92
N THR A 57 9.34 -0.09 9.24
CA THR A 57 8.53 -0.25 10.47
C THR A 57 7.64 -1.49 10.36
N LEU A 58 7.59 -2.27 11.43
CA LEU A 58 6.70 -3.41 11.63
C LEU A 58 5.51 -3.06 12.53
N ASN A 59 5.24 -1.76 12.71
CA ASN A 59 4.15 -1.29 13.54
C ASN A 59 2.82 -1.86 13.03
N PRO A 60 2.05 -2.60 13.86
CA PRO A 60 0.81 -3.25 13.44
C PRO A 60 -0.20 -2.30 12.79
N THR A 61 -0.19 -1.02 13.16
CA THR A 61 -1.09 0.02 12.61
C THR A 61 -0.69 0.52 11.23
N ARG A 62 0.48 0.10 10.71
CA ARG A 62 1.05 0.55 9.43
C ARG A 62 1.35 -0.59 8.46
N ILE A 63 1.22 -1.84 8.89
CA ILE A 63 1.48 -3.03 8.06
C ILE A 63 0.22 -3.87 7.78
N GLU A 64 -0.98 -3.35 8.08
CA GLU A 64 -2.24 -4.09 7.86
C GLU A 64 -2.39 -4.49 6.38
N ALA A 65 -1.98 -3.65 5.43
CA ALA A 65 -2.01 -3.97 4.01
C ALA A 65 -1.17 -5.22 3.66
N TYR A 66 -0.01 -5.39 4.28
CA TYR A 66 0.82 -6.59 4.13
C TYR A 66 0.12 -7.82 4.70
N LYS A 67 -0.57 -7.68 5.84
CA LYS A 67 -1.38 -8.77 6.42
C LYS A 67 -2.56 -9.15 5.55
N VAL A 68 -3.18 -8.18 4.87
CA VAL A 68 -4.22 -8.47 3.87
C VAL A 68 -3.63 -9.21 2.67
N LEU A 69 -2.50 -8.75 2.14
CA LEU A 69 -1.82 -9.39 1.01
C LEU A 69 -1.39 -10.84 1.33
N GLU A 70 -0.92 -11.09 2.56
CA GLU A 70 -0.64 -12.43 3.10
C GLU A 70 -1.91 -13.29 3.15
N LYS A 71 -3.04 -12.75 3.65
CA LYS A 71 -4.34 -13.47 3.67
C LYS A 71 -4.88 -13.77 2.27
N MET A 72 -4.52 -12.96 1.27
CA MET A 72 -4.82 -13.24 -0.14
C MET A 72 -3.96 -14.38 -0.71
N GLY A 73 -2.92 -14.84 -0.01
CA GLY A 73 -2.11 -15.99 -0.41
C GLY A 73 -0.65 -15.68 -0.77
N ALA A 74 -0.23 -14.40 -0.70
CA ALA A 74 1.18 -14.06 -0.87
C ALA A 74 2.02 -14.67 0.27
N LYS A 75 3.22 -15.17 -0.05
CA LYS A 75 4.14 -15.65 0.99
C LYS A 75 4.91 -14.46 1.54
N ILE A 76 4.66 -14.11 2.80
CA ILE A 76 5.29 -12.97 3.47
C ILE A 76 6.01 -13.44 4.73
N THR A 77 7.23 -12.94 4.96
CA THR A 77 8.00 -13.20 6.19
C THR A 77 8.45 -11.88 6.80
N TYR A 78 8.27 -11.75 8.11
CA TYR A 78 8.61 -10.56 8.88
C TYR A 78 9.81 -10.89 9.78
N VAL A 79 10.90 -10.14 9.65
CA VAL A 79 12.12 -10.34 10.43
C VAL A 79 12.39 -9.08 11.25
N GLU A 80 11.95 -9.08 12.51
CA GLU A 80 12.23 -8.00 13.46
C GLU A 80 13.74 -7.97 13.77
N LYS A 81 14.32 -6.77 13.76
CA LYS A 81 15.74 -6.51 14.05
C LYS A 81 15.92 -5.71 15.32
N GLU A 82 15.04 -4.73 15.54
CA GLU A 82 15.05 -3.90 16.73
C GLU A 82 13.64 -3.47 17.10
N ASN A 83 13.43 -3.16 18.38
CA ASN A 83 12.16 -2.66 18.90
C ASN A 83 12.41 -1.76 20.10
N ILE A 84 13.08 -0.63 19.84
CA ILE A 84 13.49 0.34 20.87
C ILE A 84 12.46 1.47 20.97
N TYR A 85 12.13 2.09 19.83
CA TYR A 85 11.14 3.17 19.73
C TYR A 85 9.97 2.78 18.82
N GLU A 86 10.27 2.04 17.77
CA GLU A 86 9.37 1.48 16.78
C GLU A 86 9.88 0.05 16.52
N PRO A 87 9.02 -0.95 16.33
CA PRO A 87 9.48 -2.24 15.83
C PRO A 87 9.96 -2.06 14.39
N ILE A 88 11.21 -2.41 14.11
CA ILE A 88 11.85 -2.21 12.81
C ILE A 88 12.48 -3.53 12.38
N GLY A 89 12.36 -3.83 11.09
CA GLY A 89 12.85 -5.08 10.55
C GLY A 89 12.90 -5.11 9.04
N ASN A 90 12.83 -6.33 8.50
CA ASN A 90 12.66 -6.56 7.07
C ASN A 90 11.33 -7.25 6.82
N ILE A 91 10.74 -6.99 5.65
CA ILE A 91 9.61 -7.77 5.13
C ILE A 91 10.05 -8.41 3.81
N GLU A 92 10.04 -9.73 3.76
CA GLU A 92 10.27 -10.51 2.55
C GLU A 92 8.93 -10.92 1.96
N ILE A 93 8.77 -10.72 0.65
CA ILE A 93 7.57 -11.07 -0.10
C ILE A 93 7.99 -11.93 -1.29
N THR A 94 7.37 -13.10 -1.42
CA THR A 94 7.62 -14.05 -2.51
C THR A 94 6.32 -14.38 -3.21
N TYR A 95 6.35 -14.37 -4.55
CA TYR A 95 5.27 -14.89 -5.37
C TYR A 95 4.94 -16.33 -4.96
N ASN A 96 3.66 -16.62 -4.71
CA ASN A 96 3.22 -17.91 -4.20
C ASN A 96 1.97 -18.44 -4.94
N GLY A 97 1.92 -18.20 -6.25
CA GLY A 97 0.78 -18.56 -7.08
C GLY A 97 -0.26 -17.46 -7.17
N GLN A 98 -1.41 -17.78 -7.77
CA GLN A 98 -2.51 -16.83 -7.94
C GLN A 98 -3.09 -16.45 -6.58
N LEU A 99 -3.26 -15.14 -6.35
CA LEU A 99 -3.93 -14.63 -5.16
C LEU A 99 -5.40 -15.04 -5.13
N SER A 100 -5.98 -15.13 -3.95
CA SER A 100 -7.41 -15.37 -3.72
C SER A 100 -8.09 -14.07 -3.29
N ALA A 101 -9.32 -13.87 -3.76
CA ALA A 101 -10.11 -12.71 -3.38
C ALA A 101 -10.42 -12.68 -1.87
N ILE A 102 -10.62 -11.47 -1.34
CA ILE A 102 -10.85 -11.25 0.09
C ILE A 102 -11.85 -10.11 0.34
N THR A 103 -12.53 -10.15 1.48
CA THR A 103 -13.28 -9.01 2.02
C THR A 103 -12.47 -8.32 3.12
N VAL A 104 -12.28 -7.00 2.98
CA VAL A 104 -11.61 -6.14 3.98
C VAL A 104 -12.61 -5.10 4.46
N GLU A 105 -12.94 -5.17 5.75
CA GLU A 105 -13.91 -4.27 6.39
C GLU A 105 -13.44 -3.78 7.77
N LYS A 106 -12.27 -4.25 8.22
CA LYS A 106 -11.66 -3.93 9.52
C LYS A 106 -10.36 -3.17 9.29
N ASN A 107 -10.00 -2.35 10.28
CA ASN A 107 -8.74 -1.59 10.30
C ASN A 107 -8.52 -0.73 9.05
N ILE A 108 -9.58 -0.30 8.35
CA ILE A 108 -9.46 0.42 7.08
C ILE A 108 -8.59 1.67 7.21
N ALA A 109 -8.71 2.40 8.33
CA ALA A 109 -7.85 3.54 8.63
C ALA A 109 -6.34 3.21 8.69
N TRP A 110 -5.96 1.96 8.97
CA TRP A 110 -4.57 1.49 9.06
C TRP A 110 -3.97 1.09 7.70
N LEU A 111 -4.80 0.90 6.67
CA LEU A 111 -4.35 0.59 5.31
C LEU A 111 -4.93 1.51 4.24
N ILE A 112 -5.55 2.63 4.64
CA ILE A 112 -6.33 3.51 3.76
C ILE A 112 -5.50 3.97 2.56
N ASP A 113 -4.23 4.22 2.81
CA ASP A 113 -3.26 4.75 1.88
C ASP A 113 -2.70 3.66 0.93
N GLU A 114 -2.82 2.39 1.31
CA GLU A 114 -2.39 1.22 0.52
C GLU A 114 -3.50 0.65 -0.36
N LEU A 115 -4.76 1.06 -0.14
CA LEU A 115 -5.92 0.57 -0.89
C LEU A 115 -5.78 0.69 -2.42
N PRO A 116 -5.21 1.77 -3.01
CA PRO A 116 -4.93 1.81 -4.43
C PRO A 116 -4.05 0.66 -4.93
N ALA A 117 -2.93 0.39 -4.25
CA ALA A 117 -2.00 -0.67 -4.64
C ALA A 117 -2.56 -2.06 -4.36
N LEU A 118 -3.27 -2.22 -3.24
CA LEU A 118 -3.96 -3.46 -2.90
C LEU A 118 -5.04 -3.80 -3.94
N SER A 119 -5.70 -2.79 -4.51
CA SER A 119 -6.69 -2.97 -5.58
C SER A 119 -6.09 -3.59 -6.84
N ILE A 120 -4.81 -3.32 -7.14
CA ILE A 120 -4.07 -3.99 -8.22
C ILE A 120 -3.88 -5.47 -7.91
N ALA A 121 -3.49 -5.81 -6.67
CA ALA A 121 -3.42 -7.21 -6.25
C ALA A 121 -4.79 -7.90 -6.34
N MET A 122 -5.86 -7.24 -5.89
CA MET A 122 -7.24 -7.74 -5.98
C MET A 122 -7.69 -7.98 -7.42
N ALA A 123 -7.30 -7.11 -8.35
CA ALA A 123 -7.61 -7.25 -9.77
C ALA A 123 -6.97 -8.48 -10.42
N THR A 124 -5.90 -9.02 -9.84
CA THR A 124 -5.23 -10.26 -10.32
C THR A 124 -5.68 -11.53 -9.58
N ALA A 125 -6.48 -11.37 -8.52
CA ALA A 125 -6.88 -12.47 -7.66
C ALA A 125 -7.98 -13.33 -8.31
N SER A 126 -8.14 -14.57 -7.82
CA SER A 126 -9.27 -15.43 -8.18
C SER A 126 -10.50 -15.08 -7.34
N GLY A 127 -11.58 -14.67 -7.99
CA GLY A 127 -12.87 -14.32 -7.36
C GLY A 127 -13.11 -12.82 -7.22
N THR A 128 -14.06 -12.44 -6.36
CA THR A 128 -14.47 -11.05 -6.13
C THR A 128 -13.97 -10.54 -4.77
N SER A 129 -13.10 -9.54 -4.79
CA SER A 129 -12.63 -8.87 -3.57
C SER A 129 -13.56 -7.70 -3.22
N VAL A 130 -13.69 -7.40 -1.93
CA VAL A 130 -14.58 -6.36 -1.42
C VAL A 130 -13.85 -5.49 -0.39
N ILE A 131 -13.91 -4.17 -0.58
CA ILE A 131 -13.52 -3.17 0.41
C ILE A 131 -14.79 -2.51 0.95
N LYS A 132 -14.90 -2.38 2.27
CA LYS A 132 -15.98 -1.66 2.96
C LYS A 132 -15.42 -0.62 3.93
N ASN A 133 -16.26 0.28 4.44
CA ASN A 133 -15.91 1.28 5.45
C ASN A 133 -14.75 2.23 5.03
N ALA A 134 -14.62 2.49 3.72
CA ALA A 134 -13.51 3.24 3.12
C ALA A 134 -13.91 4.62 2.58
N LYS A 135 -15.03 5.19 3.06
CA LYS A 135 -15.56 6.50 2.62
C LYS A 135 -14.53 7.64 2.65
N GLU A 136 -13.56 7.57 3.56
CA GLU A 136 -12.49 8.58 3.68
C GLU A 136 -11.61 8.68 2.41
N LEU A 137 -11.51 7.62 1.59
CA LEU A 137 -10.79 7.65 0.31
C LEU A 137 -11.34 8.69 -0.68
N ARG A 138 -12.63 9.05 -0.57
CA ARG A 138 -13.27 9.98 -1.51
C ARG A 138 -12.82 11.43 -1.37
N VAL A 139 -12.20 11.77 -0.23
CA VAL A 139 -11.81 13.15 0.12
C VAL A 139 -10.30 13.30 0.31
N LYS A 140 -9.52 12.40 -0.31
CA LYS A 140 -8.05 12.47 -0.34
C LYS A 140 -7.60 13.45 -1.42
N GLU A 141 -6.39 13.31 -1.93
CA GLU A 141 -5.84 14.11 -3.03
C GLU A 141 -6.73 14.02 -4.29
N SER A 142 -7.43 12.90 -4.44
CA SER A 142 -8.50 12.66 -5.39
C SER A 142 -9.67 11.92 -4.72
N ASP A 143 -10.78 11.72 -5.43
CA ASP A 143 -11.69 10.62 -5.09
C ASP A 143 -11.00 9.31 -5.49
N ARG A 144 -10.23 8.74 -4.56
CA ARG A 144 -9.41 7.55 -4.84
C ARG A 144 -10.24 6.32 -5.15
N ILE A 145 -11.49 6.24 -4.66
CA ILE A 145 -12.39 5.14 -5.01
C ILE A 145 -12.72 5.25 -6.49
N SER A 146 -13.35 6.34 -6.92
CA SER A 146 -13.78 6.47 -8.33
C SER A 146 -12.58 6.41 -9.28
N THR A 147 -11.45 6.97 -8.88
CA THR A 147 -10.22 7.01 -9.70
C THR A 147 -9.63 5.62 -9.90
N VAL A 148 -9.45 4.82 -8.84
CA VAL A 148 -8.88 3.47 -8.98
C VAL A 148 -9.81 2.56 -9.78
N LEU A 149 -11.13 2.66 -9.59
CA LEU A 149 -12.09 1.83 -10.33
C LEU A 149 -12.16 2.22 -11.80
N THR A 150 -12.12 3.52 -12.12
CA THR A 150 -12.09 4.00 -13.51
C THR A 150 -10.84 3.49 -14.24
N GLY A 151 -9.68 3.53 -13.59
CA GLY A 151 -8.45 2.97 -14.15
C GLY A 151 -8.53 1.45 -14.34
N LEU A 152 -9.06 0.71 -13.36
CA LEU A 152 -9.23 -0.75 -13.46
C LEU A 152 -10.22 -1.14 -14.56
N ASN A 153 -11.35 -0.43 -14.69
CA ASN A 153 -12.31 -0.64 -15.77
C ASN A 153 -11.67 -0.40 -17.14
N SER A 154 -10.79 0.61 -17.25
CA SER A 154 -10.01 0.87 -18.48
C SER A 154 -9.05 -0.26 -18.81
N CYS A 155 -8.57 -1.00 -17.80
CA CYS A 155 -7.80 -2.23 -17.93
C CYS A 155 -8.67 -3.49 -18.15
N ASN A 156 -9.96 -3.34 -18.45
CA ASN A 156 -10.92 -4.44 -18.63
C ASN A 156 -11.05 -5.35 -17.38
N ILE A 157 -10.99 -4.75 -16.19
CA ILE A 157 -11.31 -5.40 -14.91
C ILE A 157 -12.69 -4.92 -14.47
N ASP A 158 -13.61 -5.84 -14.19
CA ASP A 158 -14.95 -5.51 -13.76
C ASP A 158 -14.95 -5.03 -12.30
N THR A 159 -15.56 -3.86 -12.07
CA THR A 159 -15.65 -3.27 -10.73
C THR A 159 -17.06 -2.78 -10.39
N ILE A 160 -17.37 -2.72 -9.09
CA ILE A 160 -18.63 -2.16 -8.59
C ILE A 160 -18.30 -1.13 -7.51
N GLU A 161 -18.70 0.11 -7.75
CA GLU A 161 -18.51 1.22 -6.82
C GLU A 161 -19.63 1.27 -5.77
N HIS A 162 -19.27 1.60 -4.53
CA HIS A 162 -20.20 1.89 -3.43
C HIS A 162 -19.78 3.20 -2.74
N ASP A 163 -20.69 3.86 -2.02
CA ASP A 163 -20.40 5.13 -1.33
C ASP A 163 -19.23 5.02 -0.33
N ASP A 164 -19.10 3.88 0.35
CA ASP A 164 -18.11 3.62 1.40
C ASP A 164 -17.21 2.41 1.09
N GLY A 165 -17.03 2.07 -0.18
CA GLY A 165 -16.26 0.90 -0.56
C GLY A 165 -16.39 0.56 -2.03
N TYR A 166 -15.93 -0.64 -2.40
CA TYR A 166 -15.97 -1.11 -3.78
C TYR A 166 -15.74 -2.62 -3.86
N GLN A 167 -16.07 -3.20 -5.02
CA GLN A 167 -15.78 -4.59 -5.35
C GLN A 167 -14.95 -4.65 -6.62
N ILE A 168 -14.02 -5.61 -6.67
CA ILE A 168 -13.17 -5.88 -7.82
C ILE A 168 -13.30 -7.37 -8.15
N ILE A 169 -13.72 -7.68 -9.37
CA ILE A 169 -13.79 -9.05 -9.87
C ILE A 169 -12.45 -9.31 -10.57
N GLY A 170 -11.65 -10.20 -10.00
CA GLY A 170 -10.31 -10.44 -10.50
C GLY A 170 -10.27 -11.12 -11.86
N GLY A 171 -9.25 -10.79 -12.65
CA GLY A 171 -9.09 -11.19 -14.03
C GLY A 171 -7.71 -10.82 -14.59
N ASN A 172 -7.62 -10.68 -15.91
CA ASN A 172 -6.37 -10.33 -16.59
C ASN A 172 -6.35 -8.85 -16.94
N ILE A 173 -5.44 -8.10 -16.29
CA ILE A 173 -5.24 -6.67 -16.55
C ILE A 173 -4.82 -6.46 -18.01
N GLN A 174 -5.62 -5.73 -18.78
CA GLN A 174 -5.34 -5.34 -20.16
C GLN A 174 -4.65 -3.99 -20.23
N SER A 175 -4.03 -3.69 -21.38
CA SER A 175 -3.30 -2.43 -21.56
C SER A 175 -4.25 -1.24 -21.60
N ALA A 176 -3.90 -0.15 -20.93
CA ALA A 176 -4.74 1.04 -20.85
C ALA A 176 -3.92 2.34 -20.76
N THR A 177 -4.60 3.46 -20.99
CA THR A 177 -4.14 4.79 -20.57
C THR A 177 -4.84 5.17 -19.27
N ILE A 178 -4.07 5.62 -18.29
CA ILE A 178 -4.52 5.89 -16.93
C ILE A 178 -4.28 7.36 -16.62
N ASN A 179 -5.34 8.06 -16.21
CA ASN A 179 -5.20 9.39 -15.63
C ASN A 179 -5.08 9.26 -14.10
N SER A 180 -3.98 9.75 -13.53
CA SER A 180 -3.76 9.70 -12.08
C SER A 180 -4.52 10.77 -11.31
N HIS A 181 -5.08 11.78 -12.00
CA HIS A 181 -5.72 12.96 -11.43
C HIS A 181 -4.83 13.71 -10.43
N GLY A 182 -3.51 13.66 -10.64
CA GLY A 182 -2.51 14.24 -9.73
C GLY A 182 -2.31 13.46 -8.43
N ASP A 183 -2.87 12.26 -8.30
CA ASP A 183 -2.71 11.39 -7.13
C ASP A 183 -1.55 10.42 -7.32
N HIS A 184 -0.47 10.65 -6.58
CA HIS A 184 0.75 9.85 -6.64
C HIS A 184 0.52 8.36 -6.33
N ARG A 185 -0.46 8.03 -5.48
CA ARG A 185 -0.74 6.64 -5.12
C ARG A 185 -1.44 5.90 -6.25
N ILE A 186 -2.32 6.58 -6.97
CA ILE A 186 -2.93 6.05 -8.19
C ILE A 186 -1.84 5.83 -9.25
N ALA A 187 -1.01 6.85 -9.50
CA ALA A 187 0.07 6.77 -10.48
C ALA A 187 1.02 5.60 -10.20
N MET A 188 1.52 5.47 -8.97
CA MET A 188 2.40 4.37 -8.58
C MET A 188 1.71 3.01 -8.65
N SER A 189 0.42 2.93 -8.27
CA SER A 189 -0.33 1.67 -8.32
C SER A 189 -0.47 1.15 -9.76
N PHE A 190 -0.86 2.00 -10.70
CA PHE A 190 -0.94 1.61 -12.10
C PHE A 190 0.44 1.40 -12.75
N ALA A 191 1.50 2.02 -12.22
CA ALA A 191 2.87 1.70 -12.64
C ALA A 191 3.26 0.26 -12.25
N ILE A 192 2.81 -0.21 -11.08
CA ILE A 192 2.96 -1.62 -10.69
C ILE A 192 2.10 -2.55 -11.56
N ALA A 193 0.88 -2.15 -11.93
CA ALA A 193 0.07 -2.90 -12.90
C ALA A 193 0.78 -3.02 -14.27
N GLY A 194 1.63 -2.03 -14.60
CA GLY A 194 2.54 -2.01 -15.76
C GLY A 194 3.47 -3.22 -15.87
N LEU A 195 3.72 -3.93 -14.78
CA LEU A 195 4.53 -5.15 -14.78
C LEU A 195 3.82 -6.36 -15.42
N LEU A 196 2.48 -6.31 -15.53
CA LEU A 196 1.66 -7.37 -16.10
C LEU A 196 1.17 -7.05 -17.51
N SER A 197 0.97 -5.77 -17.81
CA SER A 197 0.47 -5.30 -19.10
C SER A 197 0.91 -3.87 -19.36
N LYS A 198 0.96 -3.46 -20.64
CA LYS A 198 1.41 -2.11 -21.02
C LYS A 198 0.49 -1.05 -20.40
N MET A 199 1.05 -0.13 -19.63
CA MET A 199 0.34 1.03 -19.08
C MET A 199 0.94 2.32 -19.63
N GLN A 200 0.08 3.27 -19.98
CA GLN A 200 0.45 4.66 -20.22
C GLN A 200 -0.18 5.50 -19.11
N ILE A 201 0.62 6.18 -18.30
CA ILE A 201 0.15 6.85 -17.08
C ILE A 201 0.41 8.34 -17.21
N GLU A 202 -0.66 9.13 -17.06
CA GLU A 202 -0.61 10.59 -17.13
C GLU A 202 -0.29 11.18 -15.75
N ASP A 203 0.26 12.39 -15.76
CA ASP A 203 0.52 13.23 -14.57
C ASP A 203 1.45 12.59 -13.50
N VAL A 204 2.43 11.79 -13.94
CA VAL A 204 3.38 11.09 -13.04
C VAL A 204 4.28 12.00 -12.19
N THR A 205 4.36 13.29 -12.51
CA THR A 205 5.16 14.27 -11.73
C THR A 205 4.69 14.41 -10.27
N CYS A 206 3.45 14.04 -9.97
CA CYS A 206 2.93 14.02 -8.59
C CYS A 206 3.67 13.00 -7.71
N ILE A 207 4.32 11.98 -8.28
CA ILE A 207 5.06 10.96 -7.52
C ILE A 207 6.22 11.58 -6.74
N ASP A 208 6.88 12.60 -7.30
CA ASP A 208 8.07 13.21 -6.70
C ASP A 208 7.79 13.91 -5.36
N THR A 209 6.53 14.24 -5.06
CA THR A 209 6.19 14.84 -3.77
C THR A 209 6.24 13.84 -2.61
N SER A 210 6.08 12.54 -2.90
CA SER A 210 6.03 11.49 -1.87
C SER A 210 7.14 10.45 -2.00
N PHE A 211 7.53 10.09 -3.23
CA PHE A 211 8.49 9.02 -3.48
C PHE A 211 9.43 9.36 -4.66
N PRO A 212 10.35 10.35 -4.50
CA PRO A 212 11.19 10.87 -5.59
C PRO A 212 12.03 9.83 -6.34
N ASN A 213 12.44 8.76 -5.65
CA ASN A 213 13.26 7.70 -6.24
C ASN A 213 12.43 6.47 -6.67
N PHE A 214 11.11 6.61 -6.79
CA PHE A 214 10.22 5.52 -7.21
C PHE A 214 10.65 4.92 -8.56
N PHE A 215 10.83 5.77 -9.57
CA PHE A 215 11.22 5.32 -10.92
C PHE A 215 12.62 4.71 -10.97
N ASP A 216 13.56 5.21 -10.17
CA ASP A 216 14.91 4.63 -10.05
C ASP A 216 14.85 3.20 -9.50
N ILE A 217 13.96 2.95 -8.53
CA ILE A 217 13.77 1.60 -7.97
C ILE A 217 13.01 0.73 -8.96
N LEU A 218 11.95 1.25 -9.58
CA LEU A 218 11.15 0.51 -10.57
C LEU A 218 12.01 0.08 -11.78
N ASN A 219 12.93 0.94 -12.24
CA ASN A 219 13.88 0.62 -13.32
C ASN A 219 14.87 -0.52 -12.99
N LYS A 220 15.00 -0.90 -11.72
CA LYS A 220 15.82 -2.08 -11.34
C LYS A 220 15.09 -3.40 -11.57
N ILE A 221 13.76 -3.36 -11.70
CA ILE A 221 12.93 -4.57 -11.85
C ILE A 221 12.18 -4.63 -13.18
N THR A 222 12.13 -3.53 -13.94
CA THR A 222 11.56 -3.47 -15.29
C THR A 222 12.21 -2.36 -16.12
N HIS A 223 11.93 -2.31 -17.43
CA HIS A 223 12.36 -1.23 -18.30
C HIS A 223 11.20 -0.25 -18.53
N ILE A 224 11.35 0.98 -18.06
CA ILE A 224 10.43 2.08 -18.38
C ILE A 224 10.82 2.62 -19.76
N LYS A 225 9.86 2.68 -20.68
CA LYS A 225 10.06 3.28 -22.00
C LYS A 225 9.57 4.72 -21.97
N ASP A 226 10.38 5.61 -22.53
CA ASP A 226 10.03 7.00 -22.81
C ASP A 226 8.91 7.10 -23.86
#